data_AF-A0A0C9TXS1-F1
#
_entry.id   AF-A0A0C9TXS1-F1
#
_cell.length_a   1.000
_cell.length_b   1.000
_cell.length_c   1.000
_cell.angle_alpha   90.00
_cell.angle_beta   90.00
_cell.angle_gamma   90.00
#
_symmetry.space_group_name_H-M   'P 1'
#
loop_
_entity.id
_entity.type
_entity.pdbx_description
1 polymer ?
#
loop_
_entity_poly.entity_id
_entity_poly.type
_entity_poly.pdbx_seq_one_letter_code
_entity_poly.pdbx_strand_id
1 'polypeptide(L)'
;MGSWWLYNQGSEGNVECDSIELMERMLAKFKFSGQKVIWRIEEKVWFQTGEPWPGTNLGTVLGSGLGTYMTEEGRPESAERRLFMILMTESAYLIWKIRCEWRIQHEGRADKKITDHEVRNRWIKQMSTKIYMHILCTDQQRYRREATALHLVQKTWDTLLKTEKIHGLCPGDITGFLVGI
;
A
#
# COMPACT_ATOMS: atom_id res chain seq x y z
N MET A 1 -30.61 -25.59 23.47
CA MET A 1 -31.05 -24.32 22.86
C MET A 1 -30.97 -23.26 23.94
N GLY A 2 -30.15 -22.21 23.72
CA GLY A 2 -30.21 -20.92 24.43
C GLY A 2 -29.81 -20.88 25.91
N SER A 3 -28.62 -20.34 26.21
CA SER A 3 -28.39 -19.25 27.19
C SER A 3 -26.89 -19.07 27.46
N TRP A 4 -26.14 -18.55 26.48
CA TRP A 4 -24.75 -18.08 26.67
C TRP A 4 -24.66 -16.53 26.59
N TRP A 5 -25.81 -15.85 26.68
CA TRP A 5 -25.91 -14.39 26.49
C TRP A 5 -26.12 -13.60 27.78
N LEU A 6 -26.27 -14.26 28.94
CA LEU A 6 -26.63 -13.59 30.20
C LEU A 6 -25.44 -13.20 31.08
N TYR A 7 -24.19 -13.29 30.60
CA TYR A 7 -23.00 -12.95 31.41
C TYR A 7 -22.21 -11.73 30.93
N ASN A 8 -22.80 -10.83 30.13
CA ASN A 8 -22.12 -9.58 29.73
C ASN A 8 -23.02 -8.34 29.90
N GLN A 9 -23.70 -8.23 31.04
CA GLN A 9 -24.24 -6.94 31.50
C GLN A 9 -23.40 -6.47 32.69
N GLY A 10 -22.47 -5.53 32.43
CA GLY A 10 -21.64 -4.97 33.48
C GLY A 10 -20.49 -4.11 32.99
N SER A 11 -20.76 -3.10 32.15
CA SER A 11 -20.10 -1.79 32.20
C SER A 11 -20.59 -0.94 31.03
N GLU A 12 -21.53 -0.04 31.30
CA GLU A 12 -21.77 1.15 30.49
C GLU A 12 -20.50 2.02 30.52
N GLY A 13 -19.55 1.69 29.67
CA GLY A 13 -18.47 2.58 29.27
C GLY A 13 -18.86 3.19 27.95
N ASN A 14 -18.98 4.51 27.91
CA ASN A 14 -19.19 5.31 26.71
C ASN A 14 -18.24 4.85 25.60
N VAL A 15 -18.72 4.05 24.63
CA VAL A 15 -17.94 3.72 23.42
C VAL A 15 -18.06 4.91 22.49
N GLU A 16 -17.45 6.01 22.90
CA GLU A 16 -17.20 7.15 22.05
C GLU A 16 -16.34 6.66 20.89
N CYS A 17 -16.66 7.09 19.67
CA CYS A 17 -16.14 6.54 18.42
C CYS A 17 -14.63 6.79 18.26
N ASP A 18 -13.82 5.93 18.90
CA ASP A 18 -12.36 5.96 18.95
C ASP A 18 -11.70 5.40 17.67
N SER A 19 -12.51 5.09 16.65
CA SER A 19 -12.10 4.33 15.47
C SER A 19 -11.14 5.08 14.55
N ILE A 20 -11.29 6.41 14.44
CA ILE A 20 -10.41 7.27 13.63
C ILE A 20 -9.07 7.45 14.33
N GLU A 21 -9.07 7.69 15.64
CA GLU A 21 -7.83 7.77 16.43
C GLU A 21 -7.08 6.43 16.36
N LEU A 22 -7.82 5.31 16.37
CA LEU A 22 -7.27 3.98 16.20
C LEU A 22 -6.64 3.79 14.81
N MET A 23 -7.30 4.15 13.71
CA MET A 23 -6.72 4.02 12.35
C MET A 23 -5.50 4.92 12.13
N GLU A 24 -5.55 6.17 12.58
CA GLU A 24 -4.40 7.07 12.49
C GLU A 24 -3.24 6.54 13.33
N ARG A 25 -3.51 6.06 14.54
CA ARG A 25 -2.47 5.46 15.38
C ARG A 25 -1.92 4.17 14.77
N MET A 26 -2.76 3.35 14.13
CA MET A 26 -2.33 2.12 13.45
C MET A 26 -1.41 2.37 12.27
N LEU A 27 -1.75 3.37 11.43
CA LEU A 27 -1.05 3.64 10.18
C LEU A 27 0.17 4.56 10.39
N ALA A 28 0.10 5.49 11.35
CA ALA A 28 1.10 6.54 11.51
C ALA A 28 1.88 6.50 12.84
N LYS A 29 1.38 5.86 13.91
CA LYS A 29 1.98 6.00 15.27
C LYS A 29 2.38 4.67 15.95
N PHE A 30 2.07 3.49 15.39
CA PHE A 30 2.29 2.19 16.04
C PHE A 30 3.69 1.61 15.78
N LYS A 31 4.47 1.36 16.86
CA LYS A 31 5.89 0.93 16.76
C LYS A 31 6.11 -0.52 16.32
N PHE A 32 5.07 -1.37 16.27
CA PHE A 32 5.21 -2.81 16.01
C PHE A 32 4.85 -3.24 14.58
N SER A 33 4.30 -2.34 13.75
CA SER A 33 3.79 -2.67 12.41
C SER A 33 4.81 -2.47 11.27
N GLY A 34 6.06 -2.11 11.56
CA GLY A 34 7.06 -1.81 10.52
C GLY A 34 6.79 -0.53 9.73
N GLN A 35 5.76 0.24 10.09
CA GLN A 35 5.32 1.47 9.41
C GLN A 35 6.44 2.46 9.09
N LYS A 36 7.40 2.66 10.01
CA LYS A 36 8.49 3.62 9.83
C LYS A 36 9.42 3.20 8.68
N VAL A 37 9.62 1.89 8.52
CA VAL A 37 10.44 1.35 7.44
C VAL A 37 9.71 1.51 6.11
N ILE A 38 8.41 1.17 6.08
CA ILE A 38 7.56 1.28 4.89
C ILE A 38 7.50 2.73 4.41
N TRP A 39 7.08 3.67 5.25
CA TRP A 39 6.98 5.08 4.88
C TRP A 39 8.33 5.69 4.46
N ARG A 40 9.44 5.25 5.05
CA ARG A 40 10.78 5.70 4.65
C ARG A 40 11.19 5.14 3.27
N ILE A 41 10.74 3.95 2.90
CA ILE A 41 10.96 3.42 1.54
C ILE A 41 10.12 4.22 0.55
N GLU A 42 8.85 4.48 0.87
CA GLU A 42 7.97 5.24 0.00
C GLU A 42 8.41 6.67 -0.21
N GLU A 43 8.79 7.37 0.85
CA GLU A 43 9.30 8.74 0.77
C GLU A 43 10.51 8.82 -0.17
N LYS A 44 11.42 7.82 -0.11
CA LYS A 44 12.57 7.74 -1.02
C LYS A 44 12.16 7.51 -2.48
N VAL A 45 11.16 6.68 -2.73
CA VAL A 45 10.59 6.46 -4.06
C VAL A 45 9.95 7.73 -4.57
N TRP A 46 9.15 8.39 -3.73
CA TRP A 46 8.44 9.61 -4.08
C TRP A 46 9.41 10.74 -4.42
N PHE A 47 10.50 10.90 -3.67
CA PHE A 47 11.52 11.91 -4.01
C PHE A 47 12.15 11.73 -5.40
N GLN A 48 12.08 10.53 -6.01
CA GLN A 48 12.54 10.34 -7.39
C GLN A 48 11.60 10.97 -8.43
N THR A 49 10.34 11.28 -8.09
CA THR A 49 9.42 11.99 -8.99
C THR A 49 9.75 13.48 -9.11
N GLY A 50 10.53 14.02 -8.18
CA GLY A 50 10.82 15.46 -8.06
C GLY A 50 9.75 16.25 -7.30
N GLU A 51 8.68 15.60 -6.83
CA GLU A 51 7.59 16.23 -6.10
C GLU A 51 7.83 16.25 -4.58
N PRO A 52 7.30 17.24 -3.85
CA PRO A 52 7.39 17.29 -2.40
C PRO A 52 6.60 16.14 -1.76
N TRP A 53 7.12 15.59 -0.67
CA TRP A 53 6.43 14.54 0.09
C TRP A 53 5.22 15.12 0.86
N PRO A 54 3.98 14.67 0.57
CA PRO A 54 2.77 15.21 1.19
C PRO A 54 2.51 14.67 2.62
N GLY A 55 3.39 13.82 3.14
CA GLY A 55 3.28 13.22 4.46
C GLY A 55 2.40 11.97 4.53
N THR A 56 2.33 11.36 5.73
CA THR A 56 1.70 10.05 5.96
C THR A 56 0.55 10.11 6.96
N ASN A 57 -0.10 11.27 7.08
CA ASN A 57 -1.25 11.37 7.97
C ASN A 57 -2.45 10.61 7.37
N LEU A 58 -3.42 10.23 8.21
CA LEU A 58 -4.60 9.47 7.79
C LEU A 58 -5.37 10.20 6.69
N GLY A 59 -5.47 11.52 6.76
CA GLY A 59 -6.10 12.34 5.73
C GLY A 59 -5.42 12.23 4.37
N THR A 60 -4.08 12.20 4.33
CA THR A 60 -3.33 12.00 3.09
C THR A 60 -3.52 10.59 2.54
N VAL A 61 -3.55 9.56 3.40
CA VAL A 61 -3.77 8.17 2.97
C VAL A 61 -5.17 7.99 2.39
N LEU A 62 -6.21 8.45 3.12
CA LEU A 62 -7.61 8.32 2.68
C LEU A 62 -7.92 9.24 1.50
N GLY A 63 -7.32 10.44 1.49
CA GLY A 63 -7.47 11.43 0.43
C GLY A 63 -6.72 11.10 -0.85
N SER A 64 -5.76 10.16 -0.82
CA SER A 64 -4.96 9.78 -1.99
C SER A 64 -5.83 9.37 -3.19
N GLY A 65 -6.95 8.68 -2.92
CA GLY A 65 -7.92 8.25 -3.95
C GLY A 65 -9.08 9.21 -4.21
N LEU A 66 -9.26 10.26 -3.40
CA LEU A 66 -10.43 11.15 -3.49
C LEU A 66 -10.30 12.26 -4.53
N GLY A 67 -9.08 12.57 -5.00
CA GLY A 67 -8.96 13.50 -6.10
C GLY A 67 -9.55 12.87 -7.36
N THR A 68 -10.62 13.44 -7.84
CA THR A 68 -11.15 13.24 -9.18
C THR A 68 -11.60 14.66 -9.60
N TYR A 69 -11.47 15.17 -10.82
CA TYR A 69 -11.15 14.70 -12.16
C TYR A 69 -10.54 15.90 -12.91
N MET A 70 -9.71 15.61 -13.91
CA MET A 70 -9.08 16.59 -14.82
C MET A 70 -8.10 17.57 -14.14
N THR A 71 -6.94 17.77 -14.76
CA THR A 71 -6.17 19.01 -14.54
C THR A 71 -7.00 20.23 -14.94
N GLU A 72 -6.64 21.45 -14.53
CA GLU A 72 -7.29 22.70 -14.96
C GLU A 72 -7.40 22.81 -16.51
N GLU A 73 -6.57 22.04 -17.23
CA GLU A 73 -6.49 21.94 -18.69
C GLU A 73 -7.34 20.80 -19.30
N GLY A 74 -8.14 20.06 -18.51
CA GLY A 74 -8.94 18.95 -19.02
C GLY A 74 -8.15 17.67 -19.31
N ARG A 75 -6.90 17.54 -18.83
CA ARG A 75 -6.08 16.32 -19.08
C ARG A 75 -6.34 15.23 -18.03
N PRO A 76 -6.39 13.95 -18.45
CA PRO A 76 -6.56 12.82 -17.53
C PRO A 76 -5.38 12.69 -16.55
N GLU A 77 -5.65 11.96 -15.46
CA GLU A 77 -4.78 11.62 -14.32
C GLU A 77 -3.27 11.63 -14.65
N SER A 78 -2.49 12.45 -13.92
CA SER A 78 -1.03 12.40 -14.03
C SER A 78 -0.53 11.05 -13.49
N ALA A 79 0.43 10.45 -14.18
CA ALA A 79 0.96 9.14 -13.82
C ALA A 79 1.58 9.14 -12.41
N GLU A 80 2.08 10.29 -12.00
CA GLU A 80 2.62 10.61 -10.69
C GLU A 80 1.54 10.53 -9.61
N ARG A 81 0.32 11.00 -9.90
CA ARG A 81 -0.81 10.93 -8.98
C ARG A 81 -1.34 9.50 -8.84
N ARG A 82 -1.39 8.76 -9.95
CA ARG A 82 -1.71 7.33 -9.93
C ARG A 82 -0.68 6.56 -9.11
N LEU A 83 0.61 6.84 -9.31
CA LEU A 83 1.70 6.27 -8.53
C LEU A 83 1.53 6.59 -7.04
N PHE A 84 1.23 7.84 -6.69
CA PHE A 84 0.99 8.26 -5.31
C PHE A 84 -0.11 7.45 -4.64
N MET A 85 -1.26 7.35 -5.29
CA MET A 85 -2.40 6.59 -4.78
C MET A 85 -2.03 5.12 -4.56
N ILE A 86 -1.32 4.51 -5.50
CA ILE A 86 -0.87 3.12 -5.37
C ILE A 86 0.08 2.96 -4.18
N LEU A 87 1.10 3.82 -4.06
CA LEU A 87 2.05 3.79 -2.94
C LEU A 87 1.30 3.87 -1.60
N MET A 88 0.49 4.92 -1.42
CA MET A 88 -0.24 5.16 -0.17
C MET A 88 -1.18 4.01 0.21
N THR A 89 -1.93 3.48 -0.76
CA THR A 89 -2.91 2.41 -0.49
C THR A 89 -2.23 1.06 -0.24
N GLU A 90 -1.22 0.69 -1.02
CA GLU A 90 -0.50 -0.58 -0.86
C GLU A 90 0.30 -0.62 0.45
N SER A 91 0.91 0.50 0.84
CA SER A 91 1.64 0.61 2.11
C SER A 91 0.74 0.63 3.32
N ALA A 92 -0.39 1.34 3.26
CA ALA A 92 -1.39 1.28 4.33
C ALA A 92 -1.91 -0.15 4.52
N TYR A 93 -2.18 -0.86 3.41
CA TYR A 93 -2.61 -2.26 3.46
C TYR A 93 -1.53 -3.17 4.05
N LEU A 94 -0.25 -2.98 3.68
CA LEU A 94 0.85 -3.77 4.24
C LEU A 94 1.00 -3.57 5.75
N ILE A 95 0.96 -2.32 6.20
CA ILE A 95 1.04 -1.96 7.62
C ILE A 95 -0.09 -2.63 8.39
N TRP A 96 -1.31 -2.56 7.86
CA TRP A 96 -2.47 -3.23 8.43
C TRP A 96 -2.29 -4.74 8.49
N LYS A 97 -1.80 -5.37 7.42
CA LYS A 97 -1.58 -6.82 7.34
C LYS A 97 -0.54 -7.29 8.35
N ILE A 98 0.61 -6.63 8.44
CA ILE A 98 1.67 -6.92 9.42
C ILE A 98 1.12 -6.80 10.84
N ARG A 99 0.32 -5.76 11.12
CA ARG A 99 -0.30 -5.58 12.43
C ARG A 99 -1.27 -6.71 12.77
N CYS A 100 -2.12 -7.11 11.82
CA CYS A 100 -3.06 -8.21 12.02
C CYS A 100 -2.34 -9.53 12.26
N GLU A 101 -1.28 -9.82 11.52
CA GLU A 101 -0.42 -10.99 11.73
C GLU A 101 0.17 -10.99 13.15
N TRP A 102 0.77 -9.87 13.57
CA TRP A 102 1.32 -9.74 14.92
C TRP A 102 0.25 -9.90 16.03
N ARG A 103 -0.93 -9.28 15.86
CA ARG A 103 -1.97 -9.31 16.90
C ARG A 103 -2.71 -10.65 16.96
N ILE A 104 -3.00 -11.25 15.81
CA ILE A 104 -3.87 -12.45 15.71
C ILE A 104 -3.04 -13.73 15.73
N GLN A 105 -1.97 -13.81 14.94
CA GLN A 105 -1.17 -15.04 14.82
C GLN A 105 -0.09 -15.14 15.90
N HIS A 106 0.33 -14.00 16.45
CA HIS A 106 1.39 -13.96 17.47
C HIS A 106 0.90 -13.38 18.80
N GLU A 107 -0.41 -13.21 18.98
CA GLU A 107 -1.04 -12.77 20.23
C GLU A 107 -0.46 -11.46 20.80
N GLY A 108 0.11 -10.60 19.94
CA GLY A 108 0.75 -9.36 20.38
C GLY A 108 2.08 -9.54 21.10
N ARG A 109 2.75 -10.68 20.92
CA ARG A 109 4.04 -10.97 21.55
C ARG A 109 5.18 -10.10 21.02
N ALA A 110 5.95 -9.49 21.91
CA ALA A 110 7.04 -8.59 21.56
C ALA A 110 8.22 -9.30 20.87
N ASP A 111 8.49 -10.57 21.20
CA ASP A 111 9.54 -11.39 20.59
C ASP A 111 9.21 -11.83 19.15
N LYS A 112 7.95 -11.70 18.75
CA LYS A 112 7.46 -11.98 17.39
C LYS A 112 7.30 -10.72 16.54
N LYS A 113 7.96 -9.64 16.94
CA LYS A 113 7.98 -8.40 16.15
C LYS A 113 8.69 -8.64 14.81
N ILE A 114 8.08 -8.15 13.73
CA ILE A 114 8.69 -8.18 12.40
C ILE A 114 10.01 -7.38 12.37
N THR A 115 11.00 -7.89 11.65
CA THR A 115 12.29 -7.21 11.47
C THR A 115 12.23 -6.21 10.31
N ASP A 116 13.05 -5.17 10.35
CA ASP A 116 13.12 -4.17 9.27
C ASP A 116 13.46 -4.79 7.90
N HIS A 117 14.29 -5.85 7.91
CA HIS A 117 14.64 -6.61 6.70
C HIS A 117 13.41 -7.34 6.13
N GLU A 118 12.65 -8.02 6.97
CA GLU A 118 11.43 -8.72 6.55
C GLU A 118 10.35 -7.74 6.06
N VAL A 119 10.20 -6.58 6.74
CA VAL A 119 9.30 -5.51 6.28
C VAL A 119 9.67 -5.05 4.87
N ARG A 120 10.96 -4.80 4.61
CA ARG A 120 11.44 -4.39 3.28
C ARG A 120 11.14 -5.44 2.22
N ASN A 121 11.44 -6.71 2.50
CA ASN A 121 11.22 -7.79 1.54
C ASN A 121 9.74 -7.96 1.20
N ARG A 122 8.86 -7.85 2.21
CA ARG A 122 7.41 -7.90 2.00
C ARG A 122 6.91 -6.72 1.17
N TRP A 123 7.42 -5.51 1.42
CA TRP A 123 7.08 -4.34 0.63
C TRP A 123 7.51 -4.48 -0.84
N ILE A 124 8.75 -4.92 -1.08
CA ILE A 124 9.25 -5.20 -2.44
C ILE A 124 8.34 -6.24 -3.12
N LYS A 125 8.09 -7.38 -2.46
CA LYS A 125 7.25 -8.45 -3.01
C LYS A 125 5.84 -7.95 -3.38
N GLN A 126 5.24 -7.12 -2.53
CA GLN A 126 3.91 -6.57 -2.78
C GLN A 126 3.92 -5.60 -3.97
N MET A 127 4.90 -4.69 -4.04
CA MET A 127 5.04 -3.78 -5.17
C MET A 127 5.33 -4.51 -6.47
N SER A 128 6.22 -5.50 -6.49
CA SER A 128 6.47 -6.35 -7.68
C SER A 128 5.19 -7.04 -8.15
N THR A 129 4.41 -7.57 -7.20
CA THR A 129 3.11 -8.21 -7.50
C THR A 129 2.13 -7.20 -8.10
N LYS A 130 2.07 -5.98 -7.54
CA LYS A 130 1.18 -4.93 -8.03
C LYS A 130 1.55 -4.45 -9.43
N ILE A 131 2.84 -4.27 -9.70
CA ILE A 131 3.36 -3.94 -11.04
C ILE A 131 2.96 -5.03 -12.03
N TYR A 132 3.21 -6.30 -11.69
CA TYR A 132 2.85 -7.43 -12.54
C TYR A 132 1.34 -7.48 -12.85
N MET A 133 0.49 -7.30 -11.84
CA MET A 133 -0.96 -7.23 -12.04
C MET A 133 -1.35 -6.08 -12.98
N HIS A 134 -0.74 -4.90 -12.83
CA HIS A 134 -1.01 -3.77 -13.72
C HIS A 134 -0.57 -4.04 -15.15
N ILE A 135 0.56 -4.73 -15.36
CA ILE A 135 1.01 -5.17 -16.68
C ILE A 135 0.02 -6.16 -17.28
N LEU A 136 -0.44 -7.16 -16.54
CA LEU A 136 -1.44 -8.12 -17.02
C LEU A 136 -2.74 -7.43 -17.44
N CYS A 137 -3.18 -6.42 -16.69
CA CYS A 137 -4.38 -5.63 -17.04
C CYS A 137 -4.21 -4.79 -18.32
N THR A 138 -3.04 -4.75 -18.95
CA THR A 138 -2.84 -4.10 -20.25
C THR A 138 -3.17 -4.99 -21.45
N ASP A 139 -3.40 -6.29 -21.21
CA ASP A 139 -3.74 -7.25 -22.26
C ASP A 139 -5.12 -6.95 -22.86
N GLN A 140 -5.11 -6.38 -24.07
CA GLN A 140 -6.31 -6.03 -24.82
C GLN A 140 -7.09 -7.25 -25.33
N GLN A 141 -6.43 -8.39 -25.54
CA GLN A 141 -7.12 -9.61 -25.95
C GLN A 141 -7.97 -10.16 -24.81
N ARG A 142 -7.40 -10.15 -23.60
CA ARG A 142 -8.06 -10.66 -22.38
C ARG A 142 -9.10 -9.69 -21.81
N TYR A 143 -8.81 -8.40 -21.75
CA TYR A 143 -9.64 -7.41 -21.05
C TYR A 143 -10.38 -6.43 -21.99
N ARG A 144 -10.12 -6.46 -23.30
CA ARG A 144 -10.81 -5.67 -24.34
C ARG A 144 -10.92 -4.17 -23.98
N ARG A 145 -12.14 -3.68 -23.74
CA ARG A 145 -12.42 -2.27 -23.42
C ARG A 145 -12.06 -1.89 -21.99
N GLU A 146 -11.87 -2.86 -21.10
CA GLU A 146 -11.46 -2.65 -19.71
C GLU A 146 -9.93 -2.72 -19.53
N ALA A 147 -9.19 -3.01 -20.60
CA ALA A 147 -7.73 -3.04 -20.56
C ALA A 147 -7.17 -1.66 -20.23
N THR A 148 -6.25 -1.61 -19.28
CA THR A 148 -5.50 -0.39 -18.97
C THR A 148 -4.53 -0.09 -20.10
N ALA A 149 -4.41 1.17 -20.51
CA ALA A 149 -3.45 1.53 -21.55
C ALA A 149 -2.00 1.25 -21.11
N LEU A 150 -1.25 0.51 -21.91
CA LEU A 150 0.15 0.12 -21.60
C LEU A 150 1.05 1.34 -21.31
N HIS A 151 0.94 2.39 -22.11
CA HIS A 151 1.73 3.61 -21.92
C HIS A 151 1.45 4.29 -20.57
N LEU A 152 0.22 4.19 -20.04
CA LEU A 152 -0.14 4.74 -18.73
C LEU A 152 0.51 3.92 -17.61
N VAL A 153 0.50 2.59 -17.72
CA VAL A 153 1.19 1.70 -16.78
C VAL A 153 2.69 1.95 -16.78
N GLN A 154 3.29 2.06 -17.96
CA GLN A 154 4.71 2.40 -18.10
C GLN A 154 5.03 3.74 -17.44
N LYS A 155 4.29 4.80 -17.77
CA LYS A 155 4.52 6.13 -17.18
C LYS A 155 4.34 6.14 -15.66
N THR A 156 3.36 5.39 -15.14
CA THR A 156 3.10 5.28 -13.68
C THR A 156 4.28 4.69 -12.93
N TRP A 157 4.89 3.64 -13.49
CA TRP A 157 5.94 2.90 -12.81
C TRP A 157 7.36 3.34 -13.19
N ASP A 158 7.52 4.14 -14.25
CA ASP A 158 8.82 4.58 -14.78
C ASP A 158 9.78 5.08 -13.68
N THR A 159 9.29 5.96 -12.79
CA THR A 159 10.08 6.48 -11.66
C THR A 159 10.55 5.37 -10.71
N LEU A 160 9.69 4.41 -10.39
CA LEU A 160 10.01 3.31 -9.49
C LEU A 160 11.01 2.33 -10.15
N LEU A 161 10.83 2.05 -11.44
CA LEU A 161 11.69 1.14 -12.22
C LEU A 161 13.08 1.72 -12.47
N LYS A 162 13.21 3.06 -12.50
CA LYS A 162 14.50 3.78 -12.58
C LYS A 162 15.22 3.86 -11.23
N THR A 163 14.60 3.45 -10.12
CA THR A 163 15.21 3.53 -8.80
C THR A 163 16.22 2.39 -8.60
N GLU A 164 17.51 2.64 -8.92
CA GLU A 164 18.62 1.68 -8.77
C GLU A 164 18.74 1.07 -7.35
N LYS A 165 18.18 1.75 -6.34
CA LYS A 165 18.30 1.38 -4.92
C LYS A 165 17.27 0.35 -4.46
N ILE A 166 16.33 -0.09 -5.31
CA ILE A 166 15.32 -1.08 -4.96
C ILE A 166 15.47 -2.32 -5.84
N HIS A 167 16.36 -3.23 -5.43
CA HIS A 167 16.53 -4.53 -6.08
C HIS A 167 15.21 -5.34 -6.08
N GLY A 168 14.90 -6.00 -7.20
CA GLY A 168 13.73 -6.89 -7.35
C GLY A 168 12.45 -6.25 -7.90
N LEU A 169 12.52 -5.00 -8.36
CA LEU A 169 11.42 -4.30 -9.05
C LEU A 169 11.69 -4.06 -10.54
N CYS A 170 12.87 -4.41 -11.07
CA CYS A 170 13.20 -4.15 -12.48
C CYS A 170 12.27 -4.94 -13.41
N PRO A 171 11.83 -4.38 -14.55
CA PRO A 171 10.95 -5.09 -15.48
C PRO A 171 11.58 -6.38 -16.00
N GLY A 172 12.90 -6.41 -16.20
CA GLY A 172 13.64 -7.61 -16.60
C GLY A 172 13.59 -8.76 -15.59
N ASP A 173 13.46 -8.44 -14.30
CA ASP A 173 13.29 -9.44 -13.24
C ASP A 173 11.85 -9.98 -13.20
N ILE A 174 10.88 -9.18 -13.66
CA ILE A 174 9.45 -9.53 -13.72
C ILE A 174 9.12 -10.30 -15.01
N THR A 175 9.74 -9.94 -16.14
CA THR A 175 9.55 -10.60 -17.44
C THR A 175 10.44 -11.83 -17.64
N GLY A 176 11.57 -11.93 -16.92
CA GLY A 176 12.46 -13.10 -16.96
C GLY A 176 11.83 -14.40 -16.43
N PHE A 177 10.71 -14.33 -15.71
CA PHE A 177 9.96 -15.50 -15.25
C PHE A 177 9.04 -16.12 -16.33
N LEU A 178 8.93 -15.52 -17.52
CA LEU A 178 8.02 -15.98 -18.58
C LEU A 178 8.70 -16.36 -19.92
N VAL A 179 10.01 -16.53 -19.95
CA VAL A 179 10.68 -17.25 -21.06
C VAL A 179 11.03 -18.65 -20.58
N GLY A 180 10.01 -19.49 -20.36
CA GLY A 180 10.24 -20.84 -19.87
C GLY A 180 9.00 -21.61 -19.46
N ILE A 181 7.90 -21.57 -20.24
CA ILE A 181 6.90 -22.66 -20.34
C ILE A 181 6.41 -22.69 -21.79
#